data_AF-A0A9X2KF51-F1
#
_entry.id   AF-A0A9X2KF51-F1
#
_cell.length_a   1.000
_cell.length_b   1.000
_cell.length_c   1.000
_cell.angle_alpha   90.00
_cell.angle_beta   90.00
_cell.angle_gamma   90.00
#
_symmetry.space_group_name_H-M   'P 1'
#
loop_
_entity.id
_entity.type
_entity.pdbx_description
1 polymer ?
#
loop_
_entity_poly.entity_id
_entity_poly.type
_entity_poly.pdbx_seq_one_letter_code
_entity_poly.pdbx_strand_id
1 'polypeptide(L)'
;MSARIAELNDLLRNTFLTGKVVLTEGISALPDDKREAVITAVRTFTAFAEGDDPYGEHDFGAFEIDDVGTVFWKIDYYDADYQYLSPDPADPAVTRRVLTIMLAEEY
;
A
#
# COMPACT_ATOMS: atom_id res chain seq x y z
N MET A 1 -2.82 7.21 -18.00
CA MET A 1 -3.46 7.55 -16.72
C MET A 1 -2.78 6.79 -15.58
N SER A 2 -2.69 5.46 -15.68
CA SER A 2 -2.03 4.57 -14.69
C SER A 2 -0.61 5.00 -14.30
N ALA A 3 0.25 5.41 -15.24
CA ALA A 3 1.61 5.87 -14.91
C ALA A 3 1.64 6.99 -13.85
N ARG A 4 0.70 7.94 -13.90
CA ARG A 4 0.61 9.01 -12.89
C ARG A 4 0.14 8.48 -11.54
N ILE A 5 -0.78 7.52 -11.55
CA ILE A 5 -1.30 6.87 -10.35
C ILE A 5 -0.18 6.07 -9.68
N ALA A 6 0.58 5.30 -10.47
CA ALA A 6 1.77 4.56 -10.04
C ALA A 6 2.82 5.47 -9.41
N GLU A 7 3.18 6.60 -10.04
CA GLU A 7 4.10 7.58 -9.45
C GLU A 7 3.65 8.08 -8.06
N LEU A 8 2.35 8.37 -7.91
CA LEU A 8 1.79 8.87 -6.65
C LEU A 8 1.73 7.77 -5.59
N ASN A 9 1.45 6.54 -5.99
CA ASN A 9 1.44 5.36 -5.13
C ASN A 9 2.86 4.99 -4.67
N ASP A 10 3.84 5.03 -5.58
CA ASP A 10 5.25 4.83 -5.29
C ASP A 10 5.75 5.89 -4.32
N LEU A 11 5.37 7.15 -4.52
CA LEU A 11 5.71 8.22 -3.60
C LEU A 11 5.15 7.95 -2.19
N LEU A 12 3.89 7.48 -2.09
CA LEU A 12 3.31 7.11 -0.80
C LEU A 12 4.06 5.94 -0.17
N ARG A 13 4.23 4.82 -0.87
CA ARG A 13 4.89 3.61 -0.32
C ARG A 13 6.34 3.84 0.07
N ASN A 14 7.09 4.59 -0.72
CA ASN A 14 8.51 4.78 -0.50
C ASN A 14 8.78 5.76 0.67
N THR A 15 7.88 6.74 0.88
CA THR A 15 8.13 7.85 1.82
C THR A 15 7.20 7.88 3.04
N PHE A 16 5.97 7.39 2.91
CA PHE A 16 4.86 7.52 3.85
C PHE A 16 4.39 8.97 4.11
N LEU A 17 4.62 9.89 3.17
CA LEU A 17 4.32 11.33 3.37
C LEU A 17 3.04 11.83 2.69
N THR A 18 2.58 11.17 1.63
CA THR A 18 1.51 11.70 0.74
C THR A 18 0.12 11.10 0.99
N GLY A 19 -0.07 10.47 2.14
CA GLY A 19 -1.29 9.74 2.49
C GLY A 19 -1.26 9.22 3.91
N LYS A 20 -2.26 8.41 4.26
CA LYS A 20 -2.29 7.69 5.54
C LYS A 20 -1.64 6.32 5.36
N VAL A 21 -0.98 5.86 6.41
CA VAL A 21 -0.47 4.49 6.51
C VAL A 21 -1.15 3.83 7.69
N VAL A 22 -1.76 2.68 7.44
CA VAL A 22 -2.47 1.88 8.43
C VAL A 22 -1.78 0.53 8.50
N LEU A 23 -1.40 0.14 9.72
CA LEU A 23 -0.95 -1.22 10.02
C LEU A 23 -2.11 -1.90 10.74
N THR A 24 -2.50 -3.08 10.30
CA THR A 24 -3.49 -3.89 11.02
C THR A 24 -2.95 -4.37 12.36
N GLU A 25 -3.82 -4.98 13.17
CA GLU A 25 -3.43 -5.53 14.47
C GLU A 25 -2.35 -6.60 14.33
N GLY A 26 -2.47 -7.49 13.33
CA GLY A 26 -1.47 -8.54 13.07
C GLY A 26 -0.08 -7.98 12.86
N ILE A 27 0.07 -6.96 12.00
CA ILE A 27 1.36 -6.29 11.75
C ILE A 27 1.83 -5.46 12.95
N SER A 28 0.90 -4.78 13.65
CA SER A 28 1.20 -3.95 14.82
C SER A 28 1.60 -4.76 16.06
N ALA A 29 1.26 -6.05 16.12
CA ALA A 29 1.64 -6.95 17.20
C ALA A 29 3.01 -7.59 16.99
N LEU A 30 3.60 -7.47 15.79
CA LEU A 30 4.91 -8.05 15.48
C LEU A 30 6.03 -7.42 16.32
N PRO A 31 7.09 -8.20 16.64
CA PRO A 31 8.35 -7.66 17.12
C PRO A 31 8.91 -6.57 16.21
N ASP A 32 9.65 -5.61 16.78
CA ASP A 32 10.13 -4.43 16.06
C ASP A 32 10.98 -4.77 14.83
N ASP A 33 11.84 -5.79 14.91
CA ASP A 33 12.68 -6.25 13.80
C ASP A 33 11.86 -6.82 12.64
N LYS A 34 10.81 -7.60 12.94
CA LYS A 34 9.90 -8.15 11.94
C LYS A 34 9.02 -7.05 11.32
N ARG A 35 8.57 -6.09 12.13
CA ARG A 35 7.79 -4.94 11.64
C ARG A 35 8.62 -4.03 10.74
N GLU A 36 9.88 -3.78 11.09
CA GLU A 36 10.83 -3.04 10.26
C GLU A 36 11.09 -3.75 8.93
N ALA A 37 11.23 -5.09 8.95
CA ALA A 37 11.36 -5.88 7.74
C ALA A 37 10.14 -5.74 6.82
N VAL A 38 8.93 -5.81 7.37
CA VAL A 38 7.67 -5.58 6.62
C VAL A 38 7.63 -4.17 6.01
N ILE A 39 7.91 -3.15 6.81
CA ILE A 39 7.89 -1.75 6.36
C ILE A 39 8.93 -1.52 5.24
N THR A 40 10.11 -2.11 5.39
CA THR A 40 11.19 -2.02 4.40
C THR A 40 10.76 -2.71 3.11
N ALA A 41 10.20 -3.91 3.19
CA ALA A 41 9.71 -4.66 2.03
C ALA A 41 8.64 -3.88 1.25
N VAL A 42 7.69 -3.21 1.92
CA VAL A 42 6.71 -2.33 1.26
C VAL A 42 7.38 -1.13 0.59
N ARG A 43 8.34 -0.48 1.25
CA ARG A 43 9.07 0.69 0.72
C ARG A 43 9.96 0.37 -0.47
N THR A 44 10.40 -0.88 -0.61
CA THR A 44 11.30 -1.32 -1.69
C THR A 44 10.63 -2.30 -2.64
N PHE A 45 9.31 -2.46 -2.57
CA PHE A 45 8.59 -3.42 -3.40
C PHE A 45 8.64 -3.00 -4.87
N THR A 46 9.13 -3.90 -5.73
CA THR A 46 9.23 -3.68 -7.18
C THR A 46 8.68 -4.86 -7.99
N ALA A 47 8.11 -5.87 -7.34
CA ALA A 47 7.65 -7.10 -7.97
C ALA A 47 6.20 -6.95 -8.50
N PHE A 48 5.96 -5.92 -9.31
CA PHE A 48 4.68 -5.68 -9.96
C PHE A 48 4.55 -6.59 -11.19
N ALA A 49 3.92 -7.75 -11.00
CA ALA A 49 3.62 -8.69 -12.08
C ALA A 49 2.23 -8.41 -12.67
N GLU A 50 2.03 -8.72 -13.95
CA GLU A 50 0.78 -8.42 -14.70
C GLU A 50 -0.49 -9.05 -14.07
N GLY A 51 -0.34 -10.10 -13.27
CA GLY A 51 -1.46 -10.72 -12.52
C GLY A 51 -1.84 -9.98 -11.24
N ASP A 52 -0.88 -9.36 -10.57
CA ASP A 52 -1.06 -8.66 -9.30
C ASP A 52 -1.29 -7.14 -9.49
N ASP A 53 -0.88 -6.61 -10.65
CA ASP A 53 -1.02 -5.21 -11.04
C ASP A 53 -1.61 -5.09 -12.46
N PRO A 54 -2.87 -5.52 -12.67
CA PRO A 54 -3.49 -5.56 -14.00
C PRO A 54 -3.68 -4.17 -14.63
N TYR A 55 -3.65 -3.12 -13.81
CA TYR A 55 -3.85 -1.73 -14.25
C TYR A 55 -2.55 -0.92 -14.31
N GLY A 56 -1.42 -1.46 -13.83
CA GLY A 56 -0.14 -0.76 -13.80
C GLY A 56 -0.15 0.43 -12.84
N GLU A 57 -0.94 0.35 -11.75
CA GLU A 57 -1.14 1.42 -10.78
C GLU A 57 -0.24 1.25 -9.56
N HIS A 58 0.39 0.09 -9.39
CA HIS A 58 1.21 -0.23 -8.22
C HIS A 58 0.44 -0.01 -6.91
N ASP A 59 -0.83 -0.38 -6.86
CA ASP A 59 -1.74 -0.15 -5.73
C ASP A 59 -1.91 -1.39 -4.84
N PHE A 60 -1.37 -2.53 -5.22
CA PHE A 60 -1.38 -3.77 -4.46
C PHE A 60 -0.03 -4.50 -4.53
N GLY A 61 0.29 -5.25 -3.48
CA GLY A 61 1.39 -6.20 -3.50
C GLY A 61 1.35 -7.20 -2.37
N ALA A 62 2.05 -8.32 -2.58
CA ALA A 62 2.14 -9.42 -1.65
C ALA A 62 3.59 -9.92 -1.57
N PHE A 63 4.04 -10.28 -0.37
CA PHE A 63 5.35 -10.90 -0.16
C PHE A 63 5.35 -11.73 1.12
N GLU A 64 6.33 -12.63 1.25
CA GLU A 64 6.53 -13.44 2.46
C GLU A 64 7.64 -12.86 3.33
N ILE A 65 7.44 -12.93 4.65
CA ILE A 65 8.46 -12.65 5.66
C ILE A 65 8.61 -13.88 6.56
N ASP A 66 9.84 -14.34 6.74
CA ASP A 66 10.15 -15.48 7.60
C ASP A 66 9.59 -15.28 9.01
N ASP A 67 8.97 -16.34 9.56
CA ASP A 67 8.31 -16.37 10.87
C ASP A 67 7.11 -15.41 11.05
N VAL A 68 6.71 -14.69 9.99
CA VAL A 68 5.52 -13.82 9.97
C VAL A 68 4.46 -14.39 9.03
N GLY A 69 4.87 -14.93 7.89
CA GLY A 69 3.98 -15.44 6.84
C GLY A 69 3.78 -14.44 5.71
N THR A 70 2.68 -14.61 4.97
CA THR A 70 2.34 -13.76 3.83
C THR A 70 1.77 -12.43 4.30
N VAL A 71 2.33 -11.34 3.79
CA VAL A 71 1.91 -9.96 4.04
C VAL A 71 1.35 -9.39 2.76
N PHE A 72 0.19 -8.75 2.87
CA PHE A 72 -0.42 -7.96 1.81
C PHE A 72 -0.32 -6.48 2.15
N TRP A 73 -0.23 -5.67 1.11
CA TRP A 73 -0.45 -4.24 1.22
C TRP A 73 -1.31 -3.76 0.06
N LYS A 74 -2.09 -2.72 0.30
CA LYS A 74 -2.88 -2.06 -0.74
C LYS A 74 -3.00 -0.56 -0.53
N ILE A 75 -3.32 0.17 -1.59
CA ILE A 75 -3.61 1.60 -1.56
C ILE A 75 -5.05 1.81 -2.02
N ASP A 76 -5.88 2.30 -1.11
CA ASP A 76 -7.25 2.70 -1.43
C ASP A 76 -7.31 4.20 -1.77
N TYR A 77 -8.13 4.56 -2.76
CA TYR A 77 -8.34 5.94 -3.20
C TYR A 77 -9.68 6.50 -2.71
N TYR A 78 -9.61 7.45 -1.78
CA TYR A 78 -10.77 8.13 -1.26
C TYR A 78 -10.90 9.56 -1.76
N ASP A 79 -12.11 10.11 -1.69
CA ASP A 79 -12.34 11.55 -1.79
C ASP A 79 -11.70 12.34 -0.63
N ALA A 80 -11.81 13.67 -0.70
CA ALA A 80 -11.19 14.57 0.28
C ALA A 80 -11.61 14.31 1.74
N ASP A 81 -12.82 13.76 1.93
CA ASP A 81 -13.47 13.53 3.23
C ASP A 81 -13.35 12.08 3.72
N TYR A 82 -12.70 11.18 2.97
CA TYR A 82 -12.59 9.74 3.27
C TYR A 82 -13.94 9.00 3.34
N GLN A 83 -14.96 9.46 2.60
CA GLN A 83 -16.30 8.88 2.63
C GLN A 83 -16.60 7.99 1.44
N TYR A 84 -16.09 8.38 0.26
CA TYR A 84 -16.37 7.71 -1.00
C TYR A 84 -15.09 7.48 -1.80
N LEU A 85 -15.20 6.75 -2.91
CA LEU A 85 -14.10 6.61 -3.86
C LEU A 85 -13.79 7.96 -4.51
N SER A 86 -12.49 8.23 -4.73
CA SER A 86 -12.06 9.43 -5.44
C SER A 86 -12.62 9.47 -6.86
N PRO A 87 -13.06 10.64 -7.36
CA PRO A 87 -13.47 10.80 -8.75
C PRO A 87 -12.29 10.75 -9.74
N ASP A 88 -11.06 11.01 -9.29
CA ASP A 88 -9.85 10.95 -10.13
C ASP A 88 -8.60 10.59 -9.30
N PRO A 89 -8.22 9.29 -9.26
CA PRO A 89 -7.02 8.84 -8.56
C PRO A 89 -5.72 9.50 -9.03
N ALA A 90 -5.66 10.03 -10.26
CA ALA A 90 -4.47 10.69 -10.80
C ALA A 90 -4.30 12.14 -10.29
N ASP A 91 -5.35 12.73 -9.70
CA ASP A 91 -5.32 14.08 -9.12
C ASP A 91 -5.20 14.05 -7.58
N PRO A 92 -4.04 14.44 -7.02
CA PRO A 92 -3.84 14.50 -5.57
C PRO A 92 -4.61 15.63 -4.88
N ALA A 93 -5.17 16.60 -5.61
CA ALA A 93 -6.00 17.66 -5.04
C ALA A 93 -7.35 17.13 -4.55
N VAL A 94 -7.90 16.11 -5.24
CA VAL A 94 -9.21 15.49 -4.95
C VAL A 94 -9.11 14.08 -4.37
N THR A 95 -7.93 13.45 -4.43
CA THR A 95 -7.69 12.11 -3.90
C THR A 95 -6.95 12.10 -2.58
N ARG A 96 -7.43 11.29 -1.64
CA ARG A 96 -6.71 10.88 -0.43
C ARG A 96 -6.35 9.40 -0.53
N ARG A 97 -5.05 9.10 -0.41
CA ARG A 97 -4.54 7.73 -0.44
C ARG A 97 -4.41 7.15 0.96
N VAL A 98 -4.79 5.89 1.11
CA VAL A 98 -4.60 5.12 2.34
C VAL A 98 -3.85 3.85 1.98
N LEU A 99 -2.59 3.75 2.43
CA LEU A 99 -1.81 2.53 2.38
C LEU A 99 -2.16 1.67 3.60
N THR A 100 -2.69 0.48 3.36
CA THR A 100 -2.95 -0.52 4.41
C THR A 100 -1.95 -1.65 4.27
N ILE A 101 -1.28 -2.05 5.36
CA ILE A 101 -0.35 -3.17 5.43
C ILE A 101 -0.91 -4.18 6.44
N MET A 102 -1.08 -5.43 6.01
CA MET A 102 -1.81 -6.45 6.75
C MET A 102 -1.26 -7.86 6.51
N LEU A 103 -1.51 -8.79 7.43
CA LEU A 103 -1.30 -10.21 7.17
C LEU A 103 -2.32 -10.71 6.15
N ALA A 104 -1.95 -11.69 5.33
CA ALA A 104 -2.86 -12.27 4.34
C ALA A 104 -4.11 -12.90 4.97
N GLU A 105 -4.02 -13.37 6.22
CA GLU A 105 -5.15 -13.92 6.97
C GLU A 105 -6.17 -12.86 7.41
N GLU A 106 -5.81 -11.57 7.34
CA GLU A 106 -6.67 -10.42 7.67
C GLU A 106 -7.36 -9.84 6.41
N TYR A 107 -7.12 -10.42 5.23
CA TYR A 107 -7.67 -10.00 3.94
C TYR A 107 -8.81 -10.91 3.49
#